data_AF-A0ABD5DEG1-F1
#
_entry.id   AF-A0ABD5DEG1-F1
#
_cell.length_a   1.000
_cell.length_b   1.000
_cell.length_c   1.000
_cell.angle_alpha   90.00
_cell.angle_beta   90.00
_cell.angle_gamma   90.00
#
_symmetry.space_group_name_H-M   'P 1'
#
loop_
_entity.id
_entity.type
_entity.pdbx_description
1 polymer ?
#
loop_
_entity_poly.entity_id
_entity_poly.type
_entity_poly.pdbx_seq_one_letter_code
_entity_poly.pdbx_strand_id
1 'polypeptide(L)'
;IKEMKEAGDETIVFTNFVDFDSSWGHRRDVAGYAAGLELFDRRLPELMELVGEDDILILTADHGCDPTWTGTDHTREHIPVLVYGPKVKPG
;
A
#
# COMPACT_ATOMS: atom_id res chain seq x y z
N ILE A 1 8.16 0.51 8.39
CA ILE A 1 9.63 0.57 8.33
C ILE A 1 10.35 -0.32 9.37
N LYS A 2 9.81 -0.57 10.58
CA LYS A 2 10.49 -1.42 11.59
C LYS A 2 10.84 -2.80 11.03
N GLU A 3 9.86 -3.51 10.49
CA GLU A 3 10.05 -4.85 9.93
C GLU A 3 11.08 -4.88 8.78
N MET A 4 11.16 -3.83 7.95
CA MET A 4 12.19 -3.73 6.91
C MET A 4 13.60 -3.56 7.49
N LYS A 5 13.75 -2.89 8.63
CA LYS A 5 15.05 -2.71 9.30
C LYS A 5 15.52 -3.97 10.04
N GLU A 6 14.58 -4.82 10.43
CA GLU A 6 14.85 -6.06 11.17
C GLU A 6 14.94 -7.28 10.25
N ALA A 7 14.43 -7.18 9.01
CA ALA A 7 14.55 -8.23 8.00
C ALA A 7 16.02 -8.47 7.64
N GLY A 8 16.39 -9.75 7.55
CA GLY A 8 17.68 -10.18 7.01
C GLY A 8 17.57 -10.53 5.53
N ASP A 9 18.66 -11.04 4.97
CA ASP A 9 18.72 -11.51 3.59
C ASP A 9 17.67 -12.61 3.33
N GLU A 10 17.27 -12.76 2.05
CA GLU A 10 16.34 -13.81 1.59
C GLU A 10 14.97 -13.84 2.32
N THR A 11 14.51 -12.68 2.81
CA THR A 11 13.25 -12.55 3.57
C THR A 11 12.17 -11.83 2.75
N ILE A 12 10.90 -12.18 3.02
CA ILE A 12 9.74 -11.42 2.52
C ILE A 12 9.07 -10.71 3.70
N VAL A 13 9.04 -9.38 3.66
CA VAL A 13 8.20 -8.56 4.56
C VAL A 13 6.86 -8.30 3.89
N PHE A 14 5.80 -8.95 4.36
CA PHE A 14 4.46 -8.79 3.80
C PHE A 14 3.57 -7.99 4.76
N THR A 15 3.30 -6.73 4.43
CA THR A 15 2.51 -5.81 5.26
C THR A 15 1.16 -5.51 4.62
N ASN A 16 0.11 -5.42 5.45
CA ASN A 16 -1.22 -4.96 5.04
C ASN A 16 -1.58 -3.66 5.78
N PHE A 17 -2.06 -2.65 5.05
CA PHE A 17 -2.51 -1.36 5.60
C PHE A 17 -4.06 -1.34 5.67
N VAL A 18 -4.60 -1.94 6.71
CA VAL A 18 -6.04 -2.27 6.81
C VAL A 18 -6.99 -1.08 6.98
N ASP A 19 -6.49 0.11 7.33
CA ASP A 19 -7.36 1.27 7.60
C ASP A 19 -8.12 1.75 6.35
N PHE A 20 -7.55 1.58 5.16
CA PHE A 20 -8.20 1.88 3.89
C PHE A 20 -9.53 1.15 3.73
N ASP A 21 -9.59 -0.09 4.20
CA ASP A 21 -10.79 -0.90 4.16
C ASP A 21 -11.69 -0.65 5.38
N SER A 22 -11.15 -0.90 6.57
CA SER A 22 -11.93 -0.99 7.82
C SER A 22 -12.35 0.37 8.40
N SER A 23 -11.49 1.38 8.27
CA SER A 23 -11.68 2.69 8.89
C SER A 23 -12.36 3.67 7.94
N TRP A 24 -12.13 3.57 6.63
CA TRP A 24 -12.64 4.56 5.65
C TRP A 24 -13.52 3.96 4.54
N GLY A 25 -13.12 2.85 3.92
CA GLY A 25 -13.85 2.21 2.82
C GLY A 25 -15.25 1.75 3.23
N HIS A 26 -15.34 0.80 4.17
CA HIS A 26 -16.62 0.28 4.69
C HIS A 26 -17.51 1.37 5.32
N ARG A 27 -16.92 2.48 5.79
CA ARG A 27 -17.63 3.60 6.42
C ARG A 27 -18.03 4.70 5.44
N ARG A 28 -17.65 4.57 4.16
CA ARG A 28 -17.92 5.56 3.10
C ARG A 28 -17.41 6.96 3.46
N ASP A 29 -16.26 7.02 4.13
CA ASP A 29 -15.61 8.26 4.53
C ASP A 29 -14.57 8.67 3.47
N VAL A 30 -15.03 9.43 2.48
CA VAL A 30 -14.20 9.92 1.38
C VAL A 30 -13.04 10.78 1.87
N ALA A 31 -13.29 11.67 2.85
CA ALA A 31 -12.28 12.58 3.36
C ALA A 31 -11.21 11.83 4.17
N GLY A 32 -11.63 10.88 5.01
CA GLY A 32 -10.73 10.00 5.75
C GLY A 32 -9.88 9.13 4.83
N TYR A 33 -10.48 8.54 3.78
CA TYR A 33 -9.75 7.72 2.80
C TYR A 33 -8.68 8.55 2.09
N ALA A 34 -9.04 9.74 1.58
CA ALA A 34 -8.10 10.64 0.91
C ALA A 34 -6.94 11.05 1.84
N ALA A 35 -7.25 11.46 3.07
CA ALA A 35 -6.23 11.82 4.05
C ALA A 35 -5.30 10.63 4.41
N GLY A 36 -5.85 9.42 4.46
CA GLY A 36 -5.07 8.18 4.64
C GLY A 36 -4.09 7.93 3.50
N LEU A 37 -4.52 8.14 2.26
CA LEU A 37 -3.67 7.98 1.06
C LEU A 37 -2.53 9.02 1.08
N GLU A 38 -2.84 10.28 1.38
CA GLU A 38 -1.84 11.35 1.51
C GLU A 38 -0.87 11.12 2.67
N LEU A 39 -1.34 10.52 3.77
CA LEU A 39 -0.47 10.13 4.88
C LEU A 39 0.49 9.01 4.47
N PHE A 40 -0.01 7.99 3.77
CA PHE A 40 0.82 6.91 3.25
C PHE A 40 1.87 7.44 2.26
N ASP A 41 1.45 8.24 1.29
CA ASP A 41 2.32 8.82 0.26
C ASP A 41 3.46 9.64 0.87
N ARG A 42 3.17 10.50 1.86
CA ARG A 42 4.21 11.28 2.57
C ARG A 42 5.27 10.43 3.26
N ARG A 43 4.94 9.19 3.63
CA ARG A 43 5.86 8.26 4.29
C ARG A 43 6.51 7.27 3.33
N LEU A 44 6.05 7.20 2.08
CA LEU A 44 6.59 6.32 1.07
C LEU A 44 8.10 6.55 0.83
N PRO A 45 8.63 7.79 0.84
CA PRO A 45 10.08 8.00 0.77
C PRO A 45 10.87 7.28 1.87
N GLU A 46 10.35 7.22 3.11
CA GLU A 46 11.00 6.48 4.21
C GLU A 46 11.13 4.97 3.91
N LEU A 47 10.18 4.40 3.18
CA LEU A 47 10.23 3.00 2.74
C LEU A 47 11.22 2.83 1.59
N MET A 48 11.18 3.73 0.60
CA MET A 48 12.03 3.68 -0.59
C MET A 48 13.51 3.82 -0.26
N GLU A 49 13.87 4.63 0.74
CA GLU A 49 15.25 4.79 1.22
C GLU A 49 15.82 3.52 1.87
N LEU A 50 14.95 2.60 2.32
CA LEU A 50 15.35 1.33 2.94
C LEU A 50 15.43 0.17 1.93
N VAL A 51 15.07 0.39 0.66
CA VAL A 51 15.17 -0.62 -0.39
C VAL A 51 16.64 -0.75 -0.79
N GLY A 52 17.25 -1.91 -0.49
CA GLY A 52 18.62 -2.23 -0.87
C GLY A 52 18.81 -2.43 -2.37
N GLU A 53 20.07 -2.63 -2.79
CA GLU A 53 20.45 -2.76 -4.21
C GLU A 53 19.75 -3.93 -4.92
N ASP A 54 19.56 -5.03 -4.20
CA ASP A 54 18.96 -6.28 -4.69
C ASP A 54 17.49 -6.48 -4.27
N ASP A 55 16.93 -5.52 -3.52
CA ASP A 55 15.56 -5.60 -3.02
C ASP A 55 14.53 -5.13 -4.05
N ILE A 56 13.30 -5.59 -3.88
CA ILE A 56 12.13 -5.15 -4.63
C ILE A 56 11.02 -4.74 -3.67
N LEU A 57 10.48 -3.55 -3.87
CA LEU A 57 9.26 -3.07 -3.24
C LEU A 57 8.08 -3.27 -4.22
N ILE A 58 7.05 -3.96 -3.76
CA ILE A 58 5.80 -4.14 -4.50
C ILE A 58 4.67 -3.49 -3.70
N LEU A 59 3.95 -2.57 -4.32
CA LEU A 59 2.74 -1.97 -3.76
C LEU A 59 1.53 -2.46 -4.56
N THR A 60 0.53 -2.97 -3.85
CA THR A 60 -0.70 -3.46 -4.47
C THR A 60 -1.89 -3.39 -3.50
N ALA A 61 -3.07 -3.70 -4.01
CA ALA A 61 -4.29 -3.91 -3.24
C ALA A 61 -4.85 -5.30 -3.55
N ASP A 62 -5.73 -5.80 -2.69
CA ASP A 62 -6.39 -7.10 -2.81
C ASP A 62 -7.81 -7.00 -3.40
N HIS A 63 -8.49 -5.87 -3.19
CA HIS A 63 -9.78 -5.53 -3.80
C HIS A 63 -10.02 -4.01 -3.80
N GLY A 64 -11.21 -3.59 -4.26
CA GLY A 64 -11.70 -2.23 -4.09
C GLY A 64 -12.57 -2.08 -2.83
N CYS A 65 -12.65 -0.87 -2.31
CA CYS A 65 -13.60 -0.49 -1.25
C CYS A 65 -13.99 0.99 -1.42
N ASP A 66 -14.61 1.31 -2.55
CA ASP A 66 -14.92 2.68 -2.98
C ASP A 66 -15.77 3.45 -1.94
N PRO A 67 -15.25 4.52 -1.30
CA PRO A 67 -15.98 5.25 -0.27
C PRO A 67 -17.16 6.08 -0.81
N THR A 68 -17.33 6.18 -2.14
CA THR A 68 -18.48 6.84 -2.78
C THR A 68 -19.57 5.85 -3.21
N TRP A 69 -19.31 4.55 -3.09
CA TRP A 69 -20.23 3.50 -3.50
C TRP A 69 -21.42 3.34 -2.55
N THR A 70 -22.57 2.92 -3.08
CA THR A 70 -23.75 2.61 -2.27
C THR A 70 -23.58 1.34 -1.44
N GLY A 71 -24.27 1.24 -0.29
CA GLY A 71 -24.09 0.12 0.64
C GLY A 71 -22.75 0.20 1.36
N THR A 72 -22.31 -0.89 1.99
CA THR A 72 -21.09 -0.88 2.82
C THR A 72 -20.10 -1.99 2.48
N ASP A 73 -20.36 -2.84 1.49
CA ASP A 73 -19.46 -3.94 1.14
C ASP A 73 -18.34 -3.51 0.18
N HIS A 74 -17.37 -4.40 -0.05
CA HIS A 74 -16.29 -4.23 -1.02
C HIS A 74 -16.82 -4.04 -2.45
N THR A 75 -15.97 -3.46 -3.29
CA THR A 75 -16.20 -3.28 -4.73
C THR A 75 -15.25 -4.14 -5.55
N ARG A 76 -15.74 -4.69 -6.66
CA ARG A 76 -14.93 -5.53 -7.56
C ARG A 76 -14.18 -4.64 -8.54
N GLU A 77 -12.93 -4.35 -8.22
CA GLU A 77 -12.10 -3.42 -8.99
C GLU A 77 -10.80 -4.07 -9.48
N HIS A 78 -10.21 -3.47 -10.52
CA HIS A 78 -8.82 -3.73 -10.85
C HIS A 78 -7.92 -3.07 -9.81
N ILE A 79 -6.86 -3.76 -9.41
CA ILE A 79 -5.92 -3.26 -8.40
C ILE A 79 -4.66 -2.68 -9.06
N PRO A 80 -4.02 -1.67 -8.46
CA PRO A 80 -2.72 -1.20 -8.91
C PRO A 80 -1.65 -2.24 -8.57
N VAL A 81 -0.66 -2.38 -9.44
CA VAL A 81 0.58 -3.10 -9.14
C VAL A 81 1.73 -2.17 -9.50
N LEU A 82 2.42 -1.67 -8.49
CA LEU A 82 3.61 -0.83 -8.66
C LEU A 82 4.82 -1.62 -8.17
N VAL A 83 5.87 -1.68 -8.99
CA VAL A 83 7.10 -2.39 -8.69
C VAL A 83 8.25 -1.41 -8.75
N TYR A 84 9.03 -1.34 -7.67
CA TYR A 84 10.17 -0.44 -7.52
C TYR A 84 11.38 -1.20 -6.97
N GLY A 85 12.57 -0.84 -7.44
CA GLY A 85 13.83 -1.33 -6.91
C GLY A 85 15.00 -0.90 -7.81
N PRO A 86 16.23 -0.80 -7.29
CA PRO A 86 17.37 -0.29 -8.06
C PRO A 86 17.67 -1.08 -9.35
N LYS A 87 17.41 -2.39 -9.35
CA LYS A 87 17.60 -3.30 -10.50
C LYS A 87 16.33 -3.58 -11.30
N VAL A 88 15.20 -3.00 -10.90
CA VAL A 88 13.94 -3.13 -11.64
C VAL A 88 14.04 -2.30 -12.92
N LYS A 89 13.81 -2.94 -14.07
CA LYS A 89 13.80 -2.24 -15.36
C LYS A 89 12.53 -1.39 -15.48
N PRO A 90 12.63 -0.13 -15.92
CA PRO A 90 11.45 0.67 -16.26
C PRO A 90 10.57 -0.07 -17.26
N GLY A 91 9.26 -0.07 -16.99
CA GLY A 91 8.21 -0.60 -17.88
C GLY A 91 7.62 0.47 -18.78
#